data_AF-A0A537NTP7-F1
#
_entry.id   AF-A0A537NTP7-F1
#
_cell.length_a   1.000
_cell.length_b   1.000
_cell.length_c   1.000
_cell.angle_alpha   90.00
_cell.angle_beta   90.00
_cell.angle_gamma   90.00
#
_symmetry.space_group_name_H-M   'P 1'
#
loop_
_entity.id
_entity.type
_entity.pdbx_description
1 polymer ?
#
loop_
_entity_poly.entity_id
_entity_poly.type
_entity_poly.pdbx_seq_one_letter_code
_entity_poly.pdbx_strand_id
1 'polypeptide(L)'
;MAEYSRWAVVVWAALAIAGCSGSPDKSGIRVLNGGAQPTASANARPQPQPIRVLSAEEIRSTLIGKNWQYTRPDSSGFITYNADGSLTYQDDVKGEGRGTWSAVQGELCQSIGGQPTECSEFKSTGDAYLAGKIRLVGA
;
A
#
# COMPACT_ATOMS: atom_id res chain seq x y z
N MET A 1 -43.45 19.51 14.44
CA MET A 1 -42.83 19.55 13.10
C MET A 1 -42.64 18.12 12.66
N ALA A 2 -43.57 17.66 11.83
CA ALA A 2 -43.51 16.36 11.18
C ALA A 2 -42.72 16.52 9.88
N GLU A 3 -41.98 15.46 9.49
CA GLU A 3 -41.98 14.82 8.17
C GLU A 3 -40.61 14.18 7.87
N TYR A 4 -40.57 12.86 8.05
CA TYR A 4 -39.52 11.97 7.56
C TYR A 4 -39.75 11.75 6.06
N SER A 5 -38.87 12.30 5.21
CA SER A 5 -38.96 12.14 3.76
C SER A 5 -38.24 10.86 3.31
N ARG A 6 -39.04 9.87 2.93
CA ARG A 6 -38.67 8.61 2.27
C ARG A 6 -38.42 8.87 0.78
N TRP A 7 -37.20 8.64 0.30
CA TRP A 7 -36.93 8.46 -1.13
C TRP A 7 -35.97 7.26 -1.26
N ALA A 8 -36.52 6.06 -1.49
CA ALA A 8 -36.85 5.49 -2.80
C ALA A 8 -35.62 4.82 -3.44
N VAL A 9 -35.59 3.51 -3.24
CA VAL A 9 -34.74 2.51 -3.86
C VAL A 9 -34.88 2.54 -5.38
N VAL A 10 -33.77 2.52 -6.11
CA VAL A 10 -33.73 2.07 -7.51
C VAL A 10 -32.56 1.11 -7.67
N VAL A 11 -32.86 -0.18 -7.56
CA VAL A 11 -31.97 -1.28 -7.98
C VAL A 11 -32.37 -1.62 -9.41
N TRP A 12 -31.47 -1.39 -10.36
CA TRP A 12 -31.60 -1.93 -11.72
C TRP A 12 -30.70 -3.15 -11.86
N ALA A 13 -31.34 -4.30 -12.06
CA ALA A 13 -30.73 -5.55 -12.45
C ALA A 13 -30.99 -5.79 -13.95
N ALA A 14 -29.97 -6.20 -14.70
CA ALA A 14 -30.14 -7.04 -15.88
C ALA A 14 -28.83 -7.75 -16.24
N LEU A 15 -28.83 -9.08 -16.06
CA LEU A 15 -27.85 -10.01 -16.58
C LEU A 15 -27.85 -10.00 -18.12
N ALA A 16 -26.67 -10.06 -18.72
CA ALA A 16 -26.48 -10.59 -20.07
C ALA A 16 -25.38 -11.65 -20.04
N ILE A 17 -25.79 -12.92 -20.08
CA ILE A 17 -24.93 -14.08 -20.35
C ILE A 17 -25.26 -14.51 -21.78
N ALA A 18 -24.32 -14.39 -22.72
CA ALA A 18 -24.25 -15.22 -23.93
C ALA A 18 -22.98 -14.89 -24.72
N GLY A 19 -22.16 -15.90 -25.02
CA GLY A 19 -21.09 -15.78 -26.00
C GLY A 19 -19.90 -16.72 -25.81
N CYS A 20 -20.12 -18.03 -25.75
CA CYS A 20 -19.07 -19.02 -26.04
C CYS A 20 -19.11 -19.36 -27.53
N SER A 21 -18.01 -19.17 -28.24
CA SER A 21 -17.70 -19.91 -29.48
C SER A 21 -16.18 -19.89 -29.72
N GLY A 22 -15.55 -21.08 -29.70
CA GLY A 22 -14.24 -21.34 -30.31
C GLY A 22 -14.32 -21.17 -31.84
N SER A 23 -13.26 -21.15 -32.65
CA SER A 23 -11.87 -21.65 -32.63
C SER A 23 -11.15 -20.88 -33.80
N PRO A 24 -10.06 -21.32 -34.46
CA PRO A 24 -8.81 -22.00 -34.08
C PRO A 24 -7.54 -21.19 -34.47
N ASP A 25 -6.38 -21.74 -34.09
CA ASP A 25 -5.01 -21.39 -34.47
C ASP A 25 -4.81 -20.92 -35.93
N LYS A 26 -4.08 -19.82 -36.11
CA LYS A 26 -3.41 -19.50 -37.37
C LYS A 26 -1.96 -19.07 -37.10
N SER A 27 -1.10 -20.06 -37.24
CA SER A 27 0.35 -20.00 -37.43
C SER A 27 0.90 -18.75 -38.14
N GLY A 28 2.09 -18.34 -37.70
CA GLY A 28 3.03 -17.44 -38.39
C GLY A 28 3.39 -16.26 -37.47
N ILE A 29 4.54 -16.22 -36.82
CA ILE A 29 5.88 -16.10 -37.42
C ILE A 29 6.91 -16.69 -36.44
N ARG A 30 7.81 -17.57 -36.92
CA ARG A 30 9.06 -17.86 -36.21
C ARG A 30 10.01 -16.69 -36.46
N VAL A 31 10.18 -15.80 -35.49
CA VAL A 31 11.37 -14.93 -35.43
C VAL A 31 12.40 -15.65 -34.55
N LEU A 32 13.45 -16.12 -35.21
CA LEU A 32 14.67 -16.60 -34.58
C LEU A 32 15.46 -15.41 -34.04
N ASN A 33 15.98 -15.58 -32.82
CA ASN A 33 17.05 -14.80 -32.17
C ASN A 33 16.78 -13.34 -31.76
N GLY A 34 16.85 -13.15 -30.43
CA GLY A 34 17.28 -11.89 -29.83
C GLY A 34 16.35 -11.34 -28.75
N GLY A 35 16.48 -11.86 -27.53
CA GLY A 35 16.12 -11.17 -26.28
C GLY A 35 14.71 -10.60 -26.18
N ALA A 36 13.73 -11.42 -25.82
CA ALA A 36 12.45 -10.94 -25.31
C ALA A 36 12.01 -11.81 -24.13
N GLN A 37 11.90 -11.13 -22.99
CA GLN A 37 11.44 -11.55 -21.68
C GLN A 37 10.10 -12.32 -21.77
N PRO A 38 9.89 -13.41 -21.01
CA PRO A 38 8.58 -14.03 -20.95
C PRO A 38 7.59 -13.05 -20.31
N THR A 39 6.62 -12.58 -21.10
CA THR A 39 5.41 -11.93 -20.60
C THR A 39 4.62 -12.96 -19.81
N ALA A 40 4.73 -12.92 -18.49
CA ALA A 40 3.95 -13.76 -17.60
C ALA A 40 2.46 -13.41 -17.72
N SER A 41 1.69 -14.45 -17.98
CA SER A 41 0.24 -14.49 -18.07
C SER A 41 -0.45 -14.02 -16.77
N ALA A 42 -1.68 -13.54 -16.94
CA ALA A 42 -2.65 -13.27 -15.89
C ALA A 42 -2.76 -14.44 -14.88
N ASN A 43 -2.94 -14.10 -13.59
CA ASN A 43 -2.83 -14.93 -12.37
C ASN A 43 -1.44 -15.07 -11.74
N ALA A 44 -0.81 -13.94 -11.41
CA ALA A 44 0.24 -13.94 -10.38
C ALA A 44 -0.40 -14.05 -8.99
N ARG A 45 -0.37 -15.24 -8.38
CA ARG A 45 -0.37 -15.33 -6.90
C ARG A 45 0.79 -14.46 -6.40
N PRO A 46 0.65 -13.68 -5.30
CA PRO A 46 1.77 -12.94 -4.73
C PRO A 46 2.91 -13.92 -4.47
N GLN A 47 3.95 -13.87 -5.28
CA GLN A 47 5.19 -14.59 -4.99
C GLN A 47 5.74 -13.98 -3.69
N PRO A 48 6.11 -14.78 -2.69
CA PRO A 48 6.69 -14.25 -1.46
C PRO A 48 7.94 -13.46 -1.83
N GLN A 49 7.86 -12.15 -1.71
CA GLN A 49 8.99 -11.28 -1.96
C GLN A 49 9.99 -11.47 -0.81
N PRO A 50 11.30 -11.57 -1.09
CA PRO A 50 12.29 -11.68 -0.04
C PRO A 50 12.22 -10.44 0.86
N ILE A 51 12.32 -10.66 2.17
CA ILE A 51 12.45 -9.56 3.14
C ILE A 51 13.69 -8.77 2.77
N ARG A 52 13.53 -7.46 2.54
CA ARG A 52 14.63 -6.59 2.15
C ARG A 52 14.61 -5.29 2.95
N VAL A 53 15.80 -4.83 3.33
CA VAL A 53 16.01 -3.48 3.87
C VAL A 53 16.05 -2.50 2.69
N LEU A 54 15.43 -1.33 2.84
CA LEU A 54 15.32 -0.33 1.78
C LEU A 54 16.37 0.78 1.97
N SER A 55 16.84 1.37 0.86
CA SER A 55 17.67 2.58 0.94
C SER A 55 16.87 3.80 1.44
N ALA A 56 17.55 4.87 1.85
CA ALA A 56 16.88 6.10 2.29
C ALA A 56 15.93 6.67 1.22
N GLU A 57 16.35 6.65 -0.04
CA GLU A 57 15.57 7.12 -1.19
C GLU A 57 14.37 6.22 -1.48
N GLU A 58 14.54 4.90 -1.35
CA GLU A 58 13.44 3.94 -1.48
C GLU A 58 12.42 4.11 -0.36
N ILE A 59 12.86 4.35 0.89
CA ILE A 59 11.96 4.64 2.02
C ILE A 59 11.15 5.90 1.73
N ARG A 60 11.81 7.00 1.31
CA ARG A 60 11.13 8.27 1.00
C ARG A 60 10.11 8.11 -0.12
N SER A 61 10.50 7.52 -1.25
CA SER A 61 9.60 7.31 -2.39
C SER A 61 8.47 6.32 -2.09
N THR A 62 8.70 5.38 -1.17
CA THR A 62 7.66 4.49 -0.67
C THR A 62 6.62 5.28 0.13
N LEU A 63 7.05 6.03 1.15
CA LEU A 63 6.19 6.59 2.19
C LEU A 63 5.47 7.88 1.79
N ILE A 64 6.16 8.79 1.09
CA ILE A 64 5.69 10.17 0.86
C ILE A 64 4.35 10.19 0.13
N GLY A 65 3.43 11.02 0.65
CA GLY A 65 2.16 11.32 -0.01
C GLY A 65 1.14 10.18 0.01
N LYS A 66 1.44 9.11 0.75
CA LYS A 66 0.52 7.98 0.97
C LYS A 66 0.05 7.96 2.41
N ASN A 67 -1.18 7.50 2.59
CA ASN A 67 -1.71 7.17 3.90
C ASN A 67 -1.45 5.68 4.18
N TRP A 68 -0.98 5.39 5.38
CA TRP A 68 -0.61 4.05 5.80
C TRP A 68 -1.44 3.66 7.01
N GLN A 69 -2.06 2.49 6.97
CA GLN A 69 -2.55 1.89 8.19
C GLN A 69 -1.36 1.35 8.97
N TYR A 70 -1.22 1.77 10.22
CA TYR A 70 -0.21 1.24 11.12
C TYR A 70 -0.81 0.35 12.20
N THR A 71 -0.03 -0.62 12.65
CA THR A 71 -0.33 -1.45 13.82
C THR A 71 0.89 -1.53 14.73
N ARG A 72 0.66 -1.30 16.02
CA ARG A 72 1.61 -1.47 17.12
C ARG A 72 0.98 -2.32 18.23
N PRO A 73 1.76 -2.84 19.18
CA PRO A 73 1.21 -3.62 20.29
C PRO A 73 0.18 -2.87 21.15
N ASP A 74 0.30 -1.54 21.23
CA ASP A 74 -0.51 -0.67 22.08
C ASP A 74 -1.62 0.09 21.32
N SER A 75 -1.49 0.25 20.01
CA SER A 75 -2.49 0.96 19.19
C SER A 75 -2.36 0.70 17.69
N SER A 76 -3.45 0.96 16.98
CA SER A 76 -3.51 1.06 15.52
C SER A 76 -3.96 2.45 15.11
N GLY A 77 -3.88 2.71 13.81
CA GLY A 77 -4.38 3.96 13.26
C GLY A 77 -3.89 4.18 11.84
N PHE A 78 -3.93 5.44 11.42
CA PHE A 78 -3.42 5.89 10.13
C PHE A 78 -2.29 6.89 10.32
N ILE A 79 -1.30 6.83 9.44
CA ILE A 79 -0.17 7.76 9.41
C ILE A 79 0.12 8.20 7.98
N THR A 80 0.33 9.49 7.80
CA THR A 80 0.74 10.08 6.52
C THR A 80 2.11 10.73 6.68
N TYR A 81 3.03 10.39 5.79
CA TYR A 81 4.38 10.96 5.72
C TYR A 81 4.42 12.03 4.63
N ASN A 82 4.71 13.27 5.02
CA ASN A 82 4.78 14.40 4.09
C ASN A 82 6.22 14.63 3.61
N ALA A 83 6.36 15.17 2.39
CA ALA A 83 7.65 15.41 1.76
C ALA A 83 8.53 16.44 2.48
N ASP A 84 7.94 17.31 3.30
CA ASP A 84 8.64 18.32 4.10
C ASP A 84 9.29 17.75 5.38
N GLY A 85 9.15 16.44 5.62
CA GLY A 85 9.64 15.78 6.83
C GLY A 85 8.66 15.86 8.01
N SER A 86 7.45 16.38 7.82
CA SER A 86 6.37 16.25 8.79
C SER A 86 5.60 14.95 8.62
N LEU A 87 4.99 14.45 9.69
CA LEU A 87 3.98 13.39 9.64
C LEU A 87 2.72 13.80 10.40
N THR A 88 1.59 13.25 9.98
CA THR A 88 0.31 13.34 10.70
C THR A 88 -0.19 11.94 11.00
N TYR A 89 -0.78 11.73 12.17
CA TYR A 89 -1.37 10.44 12.53
C TYR A 89 -2.76 10.61 13.11
N GLN A 90 -3.60 9.60 12.94
CA GLN A 90 -4.85 9.38 13.67
C GLN A 90 -4.73 8.03 14.36
N ASP A 91 -4.53 8.06 15.68
CA ASP A 91 -4.42 6.88 16.53
C ASP A 91 -5.80 6.53 17.10
N ASP A 92 -6.19 5.27 17.03
CA ASP A 92 -7.50 4.81 17.48
C ASP A 92 -7.70 4.94 19.00
N VAL A 93 -6.61 5.07 19.77
CA VAL A 93 -6.61 5.17 21.24
C VAL A 93 -6.17 6.56 21.72
N LYS A 94 -5.11 7.11 21.10
CA LYS A 94 -4.47 8.36 21.53
C LYS A 94 -5.02 9.59 20.80
N GLY A 95 -5.86 9.42 19.78
CA GLY A 95 -6.41 10.49 18.95
C GLY A 95 -5.43 10.94 17.86
N GLU A 96 -5.68 12.11 17.29
CA GLU A 96 -4.86 12.64 16.20
C GLU A 96 -3.68 13.48 16.68
N GLY A 97 -2.64 13.56 15.85
CA GLY A 97 -1.48 14.38 16.15
C GLY A 97 -0.51 14.54 14.98
N ARG A 98 0.63 15.17 15.30
CA ARG A 98 1.71 15.46 14.36
C ARG A 98 3.05 14.98 14.87
N GLY A 99 4.00 14.90 13.95
CA GLY A 99 5.36 14.51 14.24
C GLY A 99 6.31 14.93 13.13
N THR A 100 7.55 14.48 13.24
CA THR A 100 8.56 14.62 12.20
C THR A 100 9.10 13.25 11.82
N TRP A 101 9.61 13.13 10.60
CA TRP A 101 10.27 11.94 10.13
C TRP A 101 11.42 12.26 9.18
N SER A 102 12.33 11.31 9.09
CA SER A 102 13.36 11.27 8.07
C SER A 102 13.68 9.82 7.73
N ALA A 103 14.23 9.61 6.54
CA ALA A 103 14.83 8.34 6.17
C ALA A 103 16.34 8.51 6.10
N VAL A 104 17.05 7.60 6.75
CA VAL A 104 18.49 7.41 6.65
C VAL A 104 18.76 5.99 6.13
N GLN A 105 20.01 5.67 5.79
CA GLN A 105 20.36 4.41 5.13
C GLN A 105 19.80 3.20 5.89
N GLY A 106 18.76 2.55 5.35
CA GLY A 106 18.15 1.37 5.97
C GLY A 106 17.17 1.64 7.09
N GLU A 107 16.95 2.89 7.51
CA GLU A 107 16.18 3.22 8.71
C GLU A 107 15.17 4.34 8.49
N LEU A 108 14.04 4.22 9.17
CA LEU A 108 13.02 5.24 9.31
C LEU A 108 13.13 5.85 10.70
N CYS A 109 13.48 7.14 10.76
CA CYS A 109 13.58 7.93 11.98
C CYS A 109 12.30 8.76 12.16
N GLN A 110 11.65 8.66 13.32
CA GLN A 110 10.37 9.32 13.57
C GLN A 110 10.32 9.91 14.97
N SER A 111 9.73 11.10 15.10
CA SER A 111 9.30 11.70 16.36
C SER A 111 7.79 11.88 16.28
N ILE A 112 7.04 11.17 17.11
CA ILE A 112 5.56 11.16 17.08
C ILE A 112 5.04 11.85 18.34
N GLY A 113 4.16 12.84 18.20
CA GLY A 113 3.55 13.51 19.35
C GLY A 113 4.57 14.20 20.27
N GLY A 114 5.67 14.70 19.69
CA GLY A 114 6.74 15.37 20.44
C GLY A 114 7.66 14.43 21.24
N GLN A 115 7.53 13.11 21.08
CA GLN A 115 8.47 12.14 21.66
C GLN A 115 9.86 12.27 21.01
N PRO A 116 10.94 11.84 21.69
CA PRO A 116 12.27 11.78 21.09
C PRO A 116 12.27 11.02 19.75
N THR A 117 13.17 11.41 18.83
CA THR A 117 13.31 10.71 17.55
C THR A 117 13.81 9.30 17.78
N GLU A 118 13.06 8.32 17.29
CA GLU A 118 13.44 6.90 17.25
C GLU A 118 13.72 6.48 15.82
N CYS A 119 14.91 5.93 15.57
CA CYS A 119 15.29 5.32 14.30
C CYS A 119 15.12 3.81 14.38
N SER A 120 14.50 3.22 13.37
CA SER A 120 14.31 1.78 13.28
C SER A 120 14.56 1.31 11.86
N GLU A 121 15.17 0.13 11.73
CA GLU A 121 15.35 -0.55 10.45
C GLU A 121 14.01 -0.62 9.70
N PHE A 122 14.02 -0.19 8.44
CA PHE A 122 12.87 -0.22 7.55
C PHE A 122 13.02 -1.33 6.53
N LYS A 123 12.12 -2.32 6.61
CA LYS A 123 12.12 -3.48 5.72
C LYS A 123 10.77 -3.71 5.09
N SER A 124 10.77 -4.20 3.86
CA SER A 124 9.57 -4.72 3.21
C SER A 124 9.48 -6.23 3.43
N THR A 125 8.28 -6.73 3.68
CA THR A 125 7.95 -8.16 3.72
C THR A 125 7.23 -8.63 2.45
N GLY A 126 7.08 -7.74 1.46
CA GLY A 126 6.30 -7.96 0.24
C GLY A 126 4.82 -7.63 0.37
N ASP A 127 4.23 -7.84 1.54
CA ASP A 127 2.84 -7.49 1.87
C ASP A 127 2.72 -6.24 2.74
N ALA A 128 3.77 -5.90 3.47
CA ALA A 128 3.81 -4.78 4.40
C ALA A 128 5.22 -4.22 4.53
N TYR A 129 5.32 -3.12 5.28
CA TYR A 129 6.59 -2.58 5.73
C TYR A 129 6.68 -2.64 7.25
N LEU A 130 7.87 -2.92 7.77
CA LEU A 130 8.15 -2.97 9.20
C LEU A 130 9.17 -1.90 9.54
N ALA A 131 8.86 -1.10 10.56
CA ALA A 131 9.75 -0.12 11.18
C ALA A 131 9.75 -0.37 12.69
N GLY A 132 10.73 -1.14 13.18
CA GLY A 132 10.78 -1.55 14.58
C GLY A 132 9.56 -2.38 14.97
N LYS A 133 8.73 -1.86 15.89
CA LYS A 133 7.47 -2.50 16.34
C LYS A 133 6.24 -2.08 15.52
N ILE A 134 6.43 -1.22 14.52
CA ILE A 134 5.35 -0.69 13.69
C ILE A 134 5.25 -1.51 12.41
N ARG A 135 4.06 -2.02 12.10
CA ARG A 135 3.73 -2.58 10.78
C ARG A 135 2.90 -1.58 9.99
N LEU A 136 3.30 -1.28 8.77
CA LEU A 136 2.64 -0.36 7.85
C LEU A 136 2.07 -1.12 6.64
N VAL A 137 0.81 -0.87 6.32
CA VAL A 137 0.13 -1.39 5.13
C VAL A 137 -0.48 -0.22 4.37
N GLY A 138 -0.36 -0.23 3.04
CA GLY A 138 -0.97 0.82 2.21
C GLY A 138 -2.49 0.78 2.37
N ALA A 139 -3.08 1.93 2.71
CA ALA A 139 -4.52 2.10 2.89
C ALA A 139 -5.22 2.40 1.56
#